data_AF-A0A9E3NFY2-F1
#
_entry.id   AF-A0A9E3NFY2-F1
#
_cell.length_a   1.000
_cell.length_b   1.000
_cell.length_c   1.000
_cell.angle_alpha   90.00
_cell.angle_beta   90.00
_cell.angle_gamma   90.00
#
_symmetry.space_group_name_H-M   'P 1'
#
loop_
_entity.id
_entity.type
_entity.pdbx_description
1 polymer ?
#
loop_
_entity_poly.entity_id
_entity_poly.type
_entity_poly.pdbx_seq_one_letter_code
_entity_poly.pdbx_strand_id
1 'polypeptide(L)'
;MITRINNPRDVIAFAKQLVEEGVNFHPDEDFRNYINIETSEPTYTEKEANMRNNLMTQCIATCEQNGIDVYDTMNEVLLLETGMDQIIPLPSTL
;
A
#
# COMPACT_ATOMS: atom_id res chain seq x y z
N MET A 1 6.10 -1.52 -12.33
CA MET A 1 4.67 -1.36 -11.99
C MET A 1 4.03 -2.74 -11.93
N ILE A 2 3.58 -3.15 -10.76
CA ILE A 2 2.86 -4.41 -10.58
C ILE A 2 1.43 -4.26 -11.14
N THR A 3 0.91 -5.31 -11.78
CA THR A 3 -0.43 -5.29 -12.39
C THR A 3 -1.34 -6.41 -11.87
N ARG A 4 -0.83 -7.26 -10.97
CA ARG A 4 -1.56 -8.35 -10.32
C ARG A 4 -0.86 -8.80 -9.04
N ILE A 5 -1.62 -9.17 -8.03
CA ILE A 5 -1.17 -9.75 -6.76
C ILE A 5 -1.60 -11.22 -6.72
N ASN A 6 -0.65 -12.13 -6.55
CA ASN A 6 -0.90 -13.57 -6.47
C ASN A 6 -0.36 -14.21 -5.19
N ASN A 7 0.54 -13.52 -4.49
CA ASN A 7 1.21 -14.05 -3.31
C ASN A 7 1.68 -12.90 -2.39
N PRO A 8 2.04 -13.17 -1.13
CA PRO A 8 2.45 -12.13 -0.18
C PRO A 8 3.65 -11.27 -0.63
N ARG A 9 4.56 -11.78 -1.47
CA ARG A 9 5.66 -10.95 -2.01
C ARG A 9 5.16 -9.87 -2.97
N ASP A 10 4.07 -10.15 -3.69
CA ASP A 10 3.44 -9.18 -4.57
C ASP A 10 2.80 -8.04 -3.75
N VAL A 11 2.24 -8.34 -2.57
CA VAL A 11 1.72 -7.34 -1.63
C VAL A 11 2.83 -6.39 -1.18
N ILE A 12 3.98 -6.95 -0.79
CA ILE A 12 5.17 -6.17 -0.41
C ILE A 12 5.63 -5.30 -1.59
N ALA A 13 5.68 -5.84 -2.80
CA ALA A 13 6.08 -5.09 -3.98
C ALA A 13 5.12 -3.93 -4.29
N PHE A 14 3.81 -4.12 -4.11
CA PHE A 14 2.83 -3.06 -4.26
C PHE A 14 2.98 -1.98 -3.19
N ALA A 15 3.17 -2.36 -1.92
CA ALA A 15 3.40 -1.40 -0.84
C ALA A 15 4.64 -0.53 -1.10
N LYS A 16 5.76 -1.13 -1.53
CA LYS A 16 6.97 -0.38 -1.93
C LYS A 16 6.69 0.59 -3.08
N GLN A 17 5.92 0.16 -4.09
CA GLN A 17 5.53 1.04 -5.19
C GLN A 17 4.73 2.25 -4.69
N LEU A 18 3.79 2.06 -3.75
CA LEU A 18 3.03 3.18 -3.17
C LEU A 18 3.91 4.14 -2.36
N VAL A 19 4.94 3.63 -1.67
CA VAL A 19 5.96 4.46 -1.01
C VAL A 19 6.74 5.28 -2.04
N GLU A 20 7.21 4.66 -3.12
CA GLU A 20 7.91 5.36 -4.22
C GLU A 20 7.03 6.41 -4.90
N GLU A 21 5.72 6.17 -4.98
CA GLU A 21 4.73 7.13 -5.47
C GLU A 21 4.47 8.29 -4.49
N GLY A 22 5.03 8.25 -3.28
CA GLY A 22 4.97 9.33 -2.31
C GLY A 22 3.60 9.50 -1.65
N VAL A 23 2.77 8.46 -1.63
CA VAL A 23 1.45 8.52 -1.00
C VAL A 23 1.44 7.91 0.39
N ASN A 24 0.69 8.55 1.29
CA ASN A 24 0.34 7.96 2.58
C ASN A 24 -0.89 7.05 2.39
N PHE A 25 -0.65 5.78 2.07
CA PHE A 25 -1.70 4.86 1.70
C PHE A 25 -2.35 4.17 2.91
N HIS A 26 -3.61 3.78 2.75
CA HIS A 26 -4.35 3.00 3.73
C HIS A 26 -5.16 1.90 3.02
N PRO A 27 -5.11 0.62 3.45
CA PRO A 27 -5.77 -0.50 2.78
C PRO A 27 -7.28 -0.36 2.52
N ASP A 28 -8.01 0.39 3.33
CA ASP A 28 -9.46 0.59 3.17
C ASP A 28 -9.87 1.91 2.48
N GLU A 29 -8.89 2.75 2.10
CA GLU A 29 -9.15 4.04 1.48
C GLU A 29 -9.18 3.94 -0.05
N ASP A 30 -10.11 4.66 -0.67
CA ASP A 30 -10.24 4.72 -2.12
C ASP A 30 -9.15 5.61 -2.71
N PHE A 31 -8.37 5.08 -3.65
CA PHE A 31 -7.31 5.84 -4.33
C PHE A 31 -7.82 7.08 -5.09
N ARG A 32 -9.13 7.18 -5.36
CA ARG A 32 -9.76 8.38 -5.94
C ARG A 32 -9.83 9.56 -4.96
N ASN A 33 -9.73 9.30 -3.66
CA ASN A 33 -9.76 10.32 -2.62
C ASN A 33 -8.38 10.93 -2.34
N TYR A 34 -7.32 10.43 -2.99
CA TYR A 34 -5.96 10.90 -2.76
C TYR A 34 -5.75 12.20 -3.52
N ILE A 35 -5.33 13.24 -2.78
CA ILE A 35 -5.07 14.58 -3.31
C ILE A 35 -3.57 14.87 -3.20
N ASN A 36 -2.99 15.36 -4.30
CA ASN A 36 -1.62 15.86 -4.29
C ASN A 36 -1.60 17.21 -3.57
N ILE A 37 -0.81 17.30 -2.49
CA ILE A 37 -0.80 18.49 -1.61
C ILE A 37 -0.22 19.73 -2.33
N GLU A 38 0.69 19.54 -3.27
CA GLU A 38 1.33 20.65 -3.99
C GLU A 38 0.42 21.25 -5.06
N THR A 39 -0.32 20.40 -5.78
CA THR A 39 -1.17 20.83 -6.90
C THR A 39 -2.63 21.01 -6.52
N SER A 40 -3.08 20.43 -5.40
CA SER A 40 -4.49 20.30 -4.99
C SER A 40 -5.36 19.52 -5.97
N GLU A 41 -4.75 18.78 -6.90
CA GLU A 41 -5.44 17.92 -7.86
C GLU A 41 -5.43 16.46 -7.38
N PRO A 42 -6.31 15.58 -7.93
CA PRO A 42 -6.23 14.15 -7.66
C PRO A 42 -4.82 13.60 -7.93
N THR A 43 -4.28 12.82 -7.00
CA THR A 43 -2.96 12.18 -7.15
C THR A 43 -2.93 11.23 -8.34
N TYR A 44 -4.07 10.58 -8.61
CA TYR A 44 -4.23 9.60 -9.67
C TYR A 44 -5.36 10.01 -10.61
N THR A 45 -5.19 9.71 -11.90
CA THR A 45 -6.33 9.67 -12.82
C THR A 45 -7.33 8.59 -12.40
N GLU A 46 -8.58 8.68 -12.85
CA GLU A 46 -9.61 7.67 -12.54
C GLU A 46 -9.16 6.24 -12.93
N LYS A 47 -8.49 6.09 -14.07
CA LYS A 47 -7.95 4.80 -14.52
C LYS A 47 -6.88 4.26 -13.59
N GLU A 48 -5.97 5.13 -13.13
CA GLU A 48 -4.89 4.79 -12.22
C GLU A 48 -5.40 4.43 -10.82
N ALA A 49 -6.38 5.19 -10.32
CA ALA A 49 -7.03 4.91 -9.04
C ALA A 49 -7.79 3.57 -9.10
N ASN A 50 -8.56 3.32 -10.16
CA ASN A 50 -9.24 2.04 -10.35
C ASN A 50 -8.27 0.84 -10.38
N MET A 51 -7.10 1.01 -11.00
CA MET A 51 -6.08 -0.05 -11.01
C MET A 51 -5.52 -0.30 -9.60
N ARG A 52 -5.23 0.75 -8.83
CA ARG A 52 -4.72 0.62 -7.45
C ARG A 52 -5.76 0.06 -6.49
N ASN A 53 -7.02 0.49 -6.59
CA ASN A 53 -8.15 -0.09 -5.84
C ASN A 53 -8.28 -1.59 -6.12
N ASN A 54 -8.11 -2.00 -7.38
CA ASN A 54 -8.15 -3.41 -7.76
C ASN A 54 -6.95 -4.19 -7.17
N LEU A 55 -5.74 -3.64 -7.23
CA LEU A 55 -4.54 -4.24 -6.61
C LEU A 55 -4.67 -4.33 -5.10
N MET A 56 -5.21 -3.31 -4.43
CA MET A 56 -5.46 -3.31 -2.99
C MET A 56 -6.46 -4.39 -2.59
N THR A 57 -7.55 -4.53 -3.35
CA THR A 57 -8.52 -5.62 -3.16
C THR A 57 -7.84 -6.99 -3.25
N GLN A 58 -6.92 -7.17 -4.20
CA GLN A 58 -6.15 -8.41 -4.32
C GLN A 58 -5.14 -8.58 -3.17
N CYS A 59 -4.57 -7.49 -2.63
CA CYS A 59 -3.70 -7.54 -1.45
C CYS A 59 -4.47 -8.07 -0.24
N ILE A 60 -5.64 -7.48 0.06
CA ILE A 60 -6.51 -7.90 1.16
C ILE A 60 -6.84 -9.40 1.02
N ALA A 61 -7.36 -9.82 -0.14
CA ALA A 61 -7.71 -11.21 -0.37
C ALA A 61 -6.51 -12.16 -0.27
N THR A 62 -5.34 -11.75 -0.75
CA THR A 62 -4.11 -12.56 -0.68
C THR A 62 -3.63 -12.69 0.77
N CYS A 63 -3.66 -11.61 1.54
CA CYS A 63 -3.30 -11.62 2.96
C CYS A 63 -4.24 -12.51 3.78
N GLU A 64 -5.56 -12.36 3.61
CA GLU A 64 -6.58 -13.19 4.26
C GLU A 64 -6.37 -14.68 3.98
N GLN A 65 -6.13 -15.05 2.72
CA GLN A 65 -5.90 -16.46 2.32
C GLN A 65 -4.64 -17.07 2.95
N ASN A 66 -3.66 -16.25 3.32
CA ASN A 66 -2.41 -16.70 3.92
C ASN A 66 -2.39 -16.52 5.45
N GLY A 67 -3.49 -16.06 6.07
CA GLY A 67 -3.55 -15.79 7.50
C GLY A 67 -2.63 -14.64 7.94
N ILE A 68 -2.43 -13.65 7.06
CA ILE A 68 -1.59 -12.49 7.28
C ILE A 68 -2.48 -11.26 7.41
N ASP A 69 -2.13 -10.34 8.29
CA ASP A 69 -2.79 -9.03 8.37
C ASP A 69 -2.23 -8.06 7.33
N VAL A 70 -3.11 -7.47 6.52
CA VAL A 70 -2.73 -6.56 5.43
C VAL A 70 -2.20 -5.22 5.96
N TYR A 71 -2.73 -4.73 7.08
CA TYR A 71 -2.25 -3.51 7.73
C TYR A 71 -0.85 -3.70 8.26
N ASP A 72 -0.62 -4.76 9.03
CA ASP A 72 0.70 -5.07 9.57
C ASP A 72 1.72 -5.22 8.45
N THR A 73 1.38 -5.97 7.40
CA THR A 73 2.27 -6.21 6.26
C THR A 73 2.65 -4.92 5.54
N MET A 74 1.67 -4.10 5.17
CA MET A 74 1.94 -2.90 4.38
C MET A 74 2.53 -1.76 5.23
N ASN A 75 2.16 -1.66 6.50
CA ASN A 75 2.74 -0.70 7.44
C ASN A 75 4.20 -1.05 7.74
N GLU A 76 4.54 -2.33 7.92
CA GLU A 76 5.93 -2.77 8.09
C GLU A 76 6.80 -2.35 6.90
N VAL A 77 6.29 -2.51 5.68
CA VAL A 77 6.97 -2.02 4.47
C VAL A 77 7.14 -0.50 4.51
N LEU A 78 6.07 0.25 4.82
CA LEU A 78 6.15 1.71 4.93
C LEU A 78 7.23 2.16 5.92
N LEU A 79 7.26 1.56 7.12
CA LEU A 79 8.23 1.91 8.17
C LEU A 79 9.66 1.63 7.73
N LEU A 80 9.90 0.48 7.09
CA LEU A 80 11.23 0.09 6.59
C LEU A 80 11.70 0.99 5.44
N GLU A 81 10.84 1.26 4.46
CA GLU A 81 11.22 2.05 3.28
C GLU A 81 11.43 3.53 3.60
N THR A 82 10.78 4.05 4.65
CA THR A 82 10.91 5.44 5.09
C THR A 82 11.96 5.64 6.19
N GLY A 83 12.52 4.56 6.75
CA GLY A 83 13.43 4.61 7.89
C GLY A 83 12.75 4.94 9.22
N MET A 84 11.42 4.94 9.26
CA MET A 84 10.63 5.21 10.47
C MET A 84 10.69 4.04 11.46
N ASP A 85 11.12 2.86 11.03
CA ASP A 85 11.42 1.69 11.86
C ASP A 85 12.44 1.97 12.98
N GLN A 86 13.30 2.98 12.80
CA GLN A 86 14.26 3.42 13.82
C GLN A 86 13.59 4.11 15.04
N ILE A 87 12.32 4.48 14.91
CA ILE A 87 11.57 5.25 15.89
C ILE A 87 10.27 4.52 16.29
N ILE A 88 9.63 3.86 15.33
CA ILE A 88 8.36 3.13 15.50
C ILE A 88 8.65 1.62 15.40
N PRO A 89 8.29 0.81 16.41
CA PRO A 89 8.46 -0.64 16.35
C PRO A 89 7.72 -1.26 15.15
N LEU A 90 8.33 -2.27 14.54
CA LEU A 90 7.69 -2.99 13.45
C LEU A 90 6.53 -3.85 13.98
N PRO A 91 5.42 -3.99 13.23
CA PRO A 91 4.34 -4.89 13.60
C PRO A 91 4.80 -6.32 13.91
N SER A 92 5.75 -6.86 13.14
CA SER A 92 6.34 -8.19 13.38
C SER A 92 7.13 -8.35 14.68
N THR A 93 7.36 -7.26 15.42
CA THR A 93 8.10 -7.25 16.70
C THR A 93 7.22 -7.10 17.94
N LEU A 94 5.90 -6.99 17.76
CA LEU A 94 4.89 -6.87 18.82
C LEU A 94 4.28 -8.24 19.19
#